data_AF-A0A7K0P266-F1
#
_entry.id   AF-A0A7K0P266-F1
#
_cell.length_a   1.000
_cell.length_b   1.000
_cell.length_c   1.000
_cell.angle_alpha   90.00
_cell.angle_beta   90.00
_cell.angle_gamma   90.00
#
_symmetry.space_group_name_H-M   'P 1'
#
loop_
_entity.id
_entity.type
_entity.pdbx_description
1 polymer ?
#
loop_
_entity_poly.entity_id
_entity_poly.type
_entity_poly.pdbx_seq_one_letter_code
_entity_poly.pdbx_strand_id
1 'polypeptide(L)'
;MTTTDAAPTNAVTGPEAFRAAHATPRHDLAIEPWIPVVRLNGARDDIGLAELFAESHTIGDLGEPDPLVRAALRRYLTALTARLVLLAGTPDKASWMRRLNASSGFTHDEVAALLLDQKAHLWLYHPDTPFLQDSRLASPGIPFNKNWETSSDELETPLPGATSRAWAFKAGDLGV
;
A
#
# COMPACT_ATOMS: atom_id res chain seq x y z
N MET A 1 31.85 42.68 -5.15
CA MET A 1 31.33 41.72 -4.16
C MET A 1 30.51 40.70 -4.93
N THR A 2 31.15 39.63 -5.38
CA THR A 2 30.50 38.53 -6.10
C THR A 2 29.89 37.61 -5.07
N THR A 3 28.56 37.62 -4.94
CA THR A 3 27.83 36.60 -4.18
C THR A 3 27.91 35.30 -4.97
N THR A 4 28.65 34.35 -4.43
CA THR A 4 28.64 32.95 -4.85
C THR A 4 27.23 32.41 -4.65
N ASP A 5 26.54 32.19 -5.77
CA ASP A 5 25.30 31.45 -5.82
C ASP A 5 25.63 29.98 -5.50
N ALA A 6 25.14 29.50 -4.36
CA ALA A 6 25.34 28.13 -3.94
C ALA A 6 24.47 27.23 -4.84
N ALA A 7 25.12 26.40 -5.66
CA ALA A 7 24.47 25.42 -6.50
C ALA A 7 23.48 24.56 -5.69
N PRO A 8 22.33 24.18 -6.25
CA PRO A 8 21.36 23.34 -5.56
C PRO A 8 22.01 22.02 -5.15
N THR A 9 21.87 21.69 -3.87
CA THR A 9 22.24 20.43 -3.23
C THR A 9 21.96 19.25 -4.17
N ASN A 10 23.01 18.52 -4.54
CA ASN A 10 22.92 17.31 -5.35
C ASN A 10 21.77 16.43 -4.84
N ALA A 11 20.73 16.25 -5.65
CA ALA A 11 19.65 15.33 -5.36
C ALA A 11 20.28 13.93 -5.25
N VAL A 12 20.31 13.40 -4.03
CA VAL A 12 20.76 12.02 -3.79
C VAL A 12 19.92 11.14 -4.72
N THR A 13 20.57 10.46 -5.65
CA THR A 13 19.93 9.61 -6.66
C THR A 13 20.48 8.20 -6.53
N GLY A 14 19.63 7.20 -6.77
CA GLY A 14 19.99 5.78 -6.66
C GLY A 14 19.92 5.23 -5.23
N PRO A 15 20.81 4.28 -4.84
CA PRO A 15 20.63 3.44 -3.66
C PRO A 15 20.71 4.19 -2.32
N GLU A 16 21.42 5.32 -2.27
CA GLU A 16 21.46 6.17 -1.08
C GLU A 16 20.14 6.89 -0.83
N ALA A 17 19.43 7.28 -1.89
CA ALA A 17 18.11 7.89 -1.79
C ALA A 17 17.09 6.87 -1.29
N PHE A 18 17.15 5.65 -1.83
CA PHE A 18 16.33 4.53 -1.39
C PHE A 18 16.57 4.18 0.09
N ARG A 19 17.84 4.18 0.53
CA ARG A 19 18.22 4.01 1.94
C ARG A 19 17.68 5.12 2.84
N ALA A 20 17.87 6.37 2.43
CA ALA A 20 17.36 7.53 3.15
C ALA A 20 15.82 7.52 3.22
N ALA A 21 15.16 6.97 2.19
CA ALA A 21 13.71 6.76 2.19
C ALA A 21 13.27 5.85 3.34
N HIS A 22 14.03 4.77 3.57
CA HIS A 22 13.75 3.75 4.59
C HIS A 22 14.33 4.04 5.97
N ALA A 23 15.09 5.12 6.16
CA ALA A 23 15.78 5.39 7.42
C ALA A 23 14.84 5.56 8.63
N THR A 24 13.58 5.93 8.39
CA THR A 24 12.56 6.16 9.43
C THR A 24 11.19 5.71 8.92
N PRO A 25 10.28 5.25 9.79
CA PRO A 25 8.89 4.95 9.41
C PRO A 25 8.20 6.17 8.77
N ARG A 26 7.70 6.02 7.54
CA ARG A 26 6.95 7.07 6.81
C ARG A 26 5.89 6.44 5.91
N HIS A 27 4.83 7.20 5.65
CA HIS A 27 3.63 6.77 4.91
C HIS A 27 2.94 5.57 5.58
N ASP A 28 2.08 5.87 6.55
CA ASP A 28 1.31 4.87 7.31
C ASP A 28 0.04 4.46 6.56
N LEU A 29 0.03 3.25 6.00
CA LEU A 29 -1.09 2.72 5.22
C LEU A 29 -2.34 2.43 6.06
N ALA A 30 -2.27 2.57 7.39
CA ALA A 30 -3.44 2.58 8.24
C ALA A 30 -4.33 3.81 7.97
N ILE A 31 -3.72 4.97 7.73
CA ILE A 31 -4.42 6.27 7.64
C ILE A 31 -4.28 6.95 6.28
N GLU A 32 -3.17 6.72 5.57
CA GLU A 32 -2.96 7.28 4.24
C GLU A 32 -4.02 6.72 3.27
N PRO A 33 -4.60 7.54 2.38
CA PRO A 33 -5.55 7.06 1.39
C PRO A 33 -4.83 6.31 0.27
N TRP A 34 -5.15 5.03 0.08
CA TRP A 34 -4.55 4.23 -1.00
C TRP A 34 -5.44 3.10 -1.52
N ILE A 35 -6.55 2.79 -0.84
CA ILE A 35 -7.47 1.74 -1.25
C ILE A 35 -8.68 2.39 -1.91
N PRO A 36 -8.85 2.25 -3.24
CA PRO A 36 -10.01 2.79 -3.93
C PRO A 36 -11.25 1.97 -3.58
N VAL A 37 -12.32 2.67 -3.19
CA VAL A 37 -13.61 2.06 -2.85
C VAL A 37 -14.76 2.72 -3.59
N VAL A 38 -15.86 1.97 -3.75
CA VAL A 38 -17.16 2.49 -4.16
C VAL A 38 -18.11 2.33 -2.99
N ARG A 39 -18.64 3.43 -2.47
CA ARG A 39 -19.63 3.41 -1.38
C ARG A 39 -21.00 3.01 -1.88
N LEU A 40 -21.88 2.59 -0.96
CA LEU A 40 -23.26 2.20 -1.30
C LEU A 40 -24.08 3.33 -1.97
N ASN A 41 -23.71 4.60 -1.75
CA ASN A 41 -24.31 5.76 -2.41
C ASN A 41 -23.71 6.05 -3.82
N GLY A 42 -22.75 5.25 -4.28
CA GLY A 42 -22.06 5.41 -5.56
C GLY A 42 -20.84 6.34 -5.54
N ALA A 43 -20.53 7.00 -4.41
CA ALA A 43 -19.32 7.81 -4.28
C ALA A 43 -18.06 6.95 -4.39
N ARG A 44 -16.99 7.55 -4.89
CA ARG A 44 -15.67 6.93 -5.06
C ARG A 44 -14.65 7.70 -4.24
N ASP A 45 -13.98 7.00 -3.34
CA ASP A 45 -12.97 7.57 -2.45
C ASP A 45 -11.76 6.64 -2.40
N ASP A 46 -10.60 7.20 -2.10
CA ASP A 46 -9.43 6.45 -1.67
C ASP A 46 -9.31 6.58 -0.16
N ILE A 47 -9.24 5.46 0.55
CA ILE A 47 -9.23 5.43 2.01
C ILE A 47 -8.09 4.57 2.55
N GLY A 48 -7.73 4.79 3.82
CA GLY A 48 -6.77 3.96 4.56
C GLY A 48 -7.42 2.70 5.16
N LEU A 49 -6.61 1.79 5.69
CA LEU A 49 -7.12 0.55 6.29
C LEU A 49 -8.01 0.78 7.52
N ALA A 50 -7.71 1.81 8.32
CA ALA A 50 -8.47 2.12 9.52
C ALA A 50 -9.93 2.46 9.18
N GLU A 51 -10.13 3.37 8.23
CA GLU A 51 -11.45 3.75 7.75
C GLU A 51 -12.13 2.59 7.02
N LEU A 52 -11.40 1.84 6.19
CA LEU A 52 -11.95 0.70 5.45
C LEU A 52 -12.60 -0.33 6.37
N PHE A 53 -11.97 -0.69 7.49
CA PHE A 53 -12.53 -1.65 8.42
C PHE A 53 -13.62 -1.04 9.31
N ALA A 54 -13.48 0.21 9.73
CA ALA A 54 -14.50 0.89 10.53
C ALA A 54 -15.81 1.09 9.75
N GLU A 55 -15.71 1.42 8.46
CA GLU A 55 -16.84 1.78 7.61
C GLU A 55 -17.22 0.68 6.60
N SER A 56 -16.71 -0.55 6.79
CA SER A 56 -16.86 -1.66 5.86
C SER A 56 -18.31 -1.98 5.48
N HIS A 57 -19.26 -1.67 6.36
CA HIS A 57 -20.70 -1.86 6.17
C HIS A 57 -21.35 -0.81 5.24
N THR A 58 -20.65 0.29 4.94
CA THR A 58 -21.10 1.37 4.04
C THR A 58 -20.43 1.30 2.65
N ILE A 59 -19.45 0.42 2.50
CA ILE A 59 -18.69 0.21 1.27
C ILE A 59 -19.39 -0.87 0.45
N GLY A 60 -19.67 -0.57 -0.82
CA GLY A 60 -20.31 -1.50 -1.74
C GLY A 60 -19.31 -2.45 -2.40
N ASP A 61 -18.17 -1.93 -2.86
CA ASP A 61 -17.09 -2.74 -3.43
C ASP A 61 -15.76 -1.97 -3.48
N LEU A 62 -14.68 -2.65 -3.89
CA LEU A 62 -13.42 -2.01 -4.30
C LEU A 62 -13.60 -1.26 -5.62
N GLY A 63 -13.09 -0.03 -5.68
CA GLY A 63 -13.12 0.86 -6.84
C GLY A 63 -12.01 0.62 -7.87
N GLU A 64 -11.13 -0.35 -7.62
CA GLU A 64 -9.98 -0.71 -8.46
C GLU A 64 -10.41 -1.25 -9.83
N PRO A 65 -10.05 -0.57 -10.95
CA PRO A 65 -10.38 -1.01 -12.30
C PRO A 65 -9.56 -2.21 -12.80
N ASP A 66 -8.29 -2.38 -12.38
CA ASP A 66 -7.46 -3.51 -12.80
C ASP A 66 -7.93 -4.80 -12.07
N PRO A 67 -8.40 -5.82 -12.80
CA PRO A 67 -8.90 -7.04 -12.19
C PRO A 67 -7.85 -7.81 -11.37
N LEU A 68 -6.56 -7.71 -11.71
CA LEU A 68 -5.47 -8.36 -10.99
C LEU A 68 -5.17 -7.64 -9.67
N VAL A 69 -5.07 -6.31 -9.71
CA VAL A 69 -4.89 -5.49 -8.50
C VAL A 69 -6.08 -5.67 -7.57
N ARG A 70 -7.31 -5.65 -8.10
CA ARG A 70 -8.52 -5.89 -7.31
C ARG A 70 -8.52 -7.27 -6.66
N ALA A 71 -8.06 -8.30 -7.37
CA ALA A 71 -7.95 -9.66 -6.80
C ALA A 71 -6.89 -9.73 -5.68
N ALA A 72 -5.75 -9.08 -5.86
CA ALA A 72 -4.69 -8.99 -4.84
C ALA A 72 -5.19 -8.27 -3.58
N LEU A 73 -5.82 -7.10 -3.73
CA LEU A 73 -6.43 -6.36 -2.63
C LEU A 73 -7.47 -7.19 -1.89
N ARG A 74 -8.38 -7.89 -2.59
CA ARG A 74 -9.37 -8.76 -1.94
C ARG A 74 -8.72 -9.85 -1.09
N ARG A 75 -7.65 -10.49 -1.59
CA ARG A 75 -6.94 -11.54 -0.84
C ARG A 75 -6.25 -10.99 0.40
N TYR A 76 -5.59 -9.84 0.26
CA TYR A 76 -4.96 -9.14 1.38
C TYR A 76 -5.98 -8.75 2.45
N LEU A 77 -7.07 -8.09 2.06
CA LEU A 77 -8.15 -7.70 2.97
C LEU A 77 -8.84 -8.89 3.62
N THR A 78 -8.99 -10.01 2.91
CA THR A 78 -9.53 -11.26 3.47
C THR A 78 -8.61 -11.80 4.57
N ALA A 79 -7.29 -11.79 4.36
CA ALA A 79 -6.32 -12.22 5.37
C ALA A 79 -6.35 -11.33 6.61
N LEU A 80 -6.42 -10.01 6.43
CA LEU A 80 -6.57 -9.06 7.54
C LEU A 80 -7.90 -9.25 8.27
N THR A 81 -9.00 -9.47 7.54
CA THR A 81 -10.31 -9.77 8.14
C THR A 81 -10.25 -11.04 8.99
N ALA A 82 -9.60 -12.09 8.50
CA ALA A 82 -9.40 -13.31 9.26
C ALA A 82 -8.58 -13.05 10.54
N ARG A 83 -7.51 -12.23 10.46
CA ARG A 83 -6.71 -11.84 11.62
C ARG A 83 -7.54 -11.05 12.64
N LEU A 84 -8.34 -10.08 12.19
CA LEU A 84 -9.25 -9.30 13.02
C LEU A 84 -10.21 -10.21 13.79
N VAL A 85 -10.85 -11.15 13.09
CA VAL A 85 -11.79 -12.09 13.70
C VAL A 85 -11.11 -13.04 14.70
N LEU A 86 -9.85 -13.43 14.44
CA LEU A 86 -9.06 -14.21 15.40
C LEU A 86 -8.78 -13.40 16.67
N LEU A 87 -8.35 -12.13 16.54
CA LEU A 87 -8.09 -11.23 17.67
C LEU A 87 -9.37 -10.95 18.49
N ALA A 88 -10.53 -10.90 17.84
CA ALA A 88 -11.84 -10.70 18.47
C ALA A 88 -12.38 -11.94 19.20
N GLY A 89 -11.64 -13.06 19.20
CA GLY A 89 -12.06 -14.29 19.90
C GLY A 89 -12.95 -15.22 19.09
N THR A 90 -12.74 -15.31 17.77
CA THR A 90 -13.34 -16.28 16.81
C THR A 90 -14.78 -16.71 17.13
N PRO A 91 -15.78 -16.08 16.49
CA PRO A 91 -17.17 -16.39 16.74
C PRO A 91 -17.53 -17.79 16.23
N ASP A 92 -18.53 -18.41 16.85
CA ASP A 92 -19.18 -19.57 16.27
C ASP A 92 -19.96 -19.21 14.99
N LYS A 93 -20.32 -20.23 14.21
CA LYS A 93 -21.04 -20.04 12.94
C LYS A 93 -22.34 -19.24 13.13
N ALA A 94 -23.07 -19.47 14.22
CA ALA A 94 -24.35 -18.80 14.48
C ALA A 94 -24.16 -17.31 14.75
N SER A 95 -23.16 -16.94 15.56
CA SER A 95 -22.83 -15.55 15.87
C SER A 95 -22.28 -14.83 14.65
N TRP A 96 -21.44 -15.49 13.84
CA TRP A 96 -20.98 -14.95 12.57
C TRP A 96 -22.13 -14.66 11.61
N MET A 97 -23.05 -15.62 11.42
CA MET A 97 -24.23 -15.42 10.56
C MET A 97 -25.14 -14.29 11.06
N ARG A 98 -25.35 -14.16 12.37
CA ARG A 98 -26.10 -13.03 12.93
C ARG A 98 -25.47 -11.69 12.60
N ARG A 99 -24.14 -11.59 12.72
CA ARG A 99 -23.39 -10.38 12.40
C ARG A 99 -23.48 -10.03 10.91
N LEU A 100 -23.31 -11.01 10.02
CA LEU A 100 -23.46 -10.83 8.58
C LEU A 100 -24.86 -10.34 8.21
N ASN A 101 -25.91 -10.94 8.79
CA ASN A 101 -27.30 -10.55 8.52
C ASN A 101 -27.63 -9.15 9.05
N ALA A 102 -27.00 -8.71 10.12
CA ALA A 102 -27.19 -7.38 10.69
C ALA A 102 -26.46 -6.28 9.91
N SER A 103 -25.53 -6.64 9.01
CA SER A 103 -24.64 -5.71 8.30
C SER A 103 -23.99 -4.69 9.24
N SER A 104 -23.64 -5.11 10.45
CA SER A 104 -23.21 -4.20 11.53
C SER A 104 -21.75 -3.74 11.45
N GLY A 105 -20.98 -4.25 10.47
CA GLY A 105 -19.55 -3.95 10.32
C GLY A 105 -18.68 -4.45 11.48
N PHE A 106 -17.50 -3.84 11.61
CA PHE A 106 -16.55 -4.07 12.69
C PHE A 106 -16.66 -3.03 13.80
N THR A 107 -16.49 -3.47 15.05
CA THR A 107 -16.47 -2.55 16.19
C THR A 107 -15.15 -1.79 16.22
N HIS A 108 -15.17 -0.59 16.81
CA HIS A 108 -13.97 0.23 16.98
C HIS A 108 -12.81 -0.55 17.64
N ASP A 109 -13.11 -1.34 18.67
CA ASP A 109 -12.09 -2.07 19.43
C ASP A 109 -11.47 -3.22 18.62
N GLU A 110 -12.24 -3.91 17.78
CA GLU A 110 -11.71 -4.93 16.87
C GLU A 110 -10.77 -4.31 15.83
N VAL A 111 -11.14 -3.16 15.27
CA VAL A 111 -10.30 -2.45 14.30
C VAL A 111 -9.03 -1.93 14.97
N ALA A 112 -9.15 -1.31 16.15
CA ALA A 112 -8.00 -0.84 16.92
C ALA A 112 -7.03 -1.98 17.28
N ALA A 113 -7.56 -3.14 17.67
CA ALA A 113 -6.76 -4.32 17.95
C ALA A 113 -6.01 -4.84 16.71
N LEU A 114 -6.67 -4.90 15.55
CA LEU A 114 -6.02 -5.26 14.29
C LEU A 114 -4.89 -4.29 13.93
N LEU A 115 -5.16 -2.98 13.97
CA LEU A 115 -4.18 -1.96 13.59
C LEU A 115 -2.98 -1.95 14.54
N LEU A 116 -3.21 -2.16 15.84
CA LEU A 116 -2.13 -2.30 16.82
C LEU A 116 -1.27 -3.54 16.54
N ASP A 117 -1.90 -4.67 16.25
CA ASP A 117 -1.23 -5.93 15.91
C ASP A 117 -0.38 -5.82 14.63
N GLN A 118 -0.82 -5.03 13.65
CA GLN A 118 -0.14 -4.87 12.36
C GLN A 118 0.74 -3.61 12.28
N LYS A 119 0.78 -2.76 13.30
CA LYS A 119 1.37 -1.42 13.27
C LYS A 119 2.78 -1.36 12.69
N ALA A 120 3.64 -2.33 13.01
CA ALA A 120 5.03 -2.34 12.53
C ALA A 120 5.15 -2.59 11.01
N HIS A 121 4.13 -3.21 10.40
CA HIS A 121 4.16 -3.66 9.01
C HIS A 121 3.33 -2.78 8.07
N LEU A 122 2.62 -1.76 8.56
CA LEU A 122 1.78 -0.88 7.74
C LEU A 122 2.52 0.35 7.20
N TRP A 123 3.81 0.48 7.48
CA TRP A 123 4.64 1.56 6.96
C TRP A 123 5.16 1.20 5.58
N LEU A 124 4.81 2.00 4.55
CA LEU A 124 5.36 1.79 3.21
C LEU A 124 6.89 1.90 3.20
N TYR A 125 7.42 2.85 3.97
CA TYR A 125 8.85 2.98 4.24
C TYR A 125 9.12 2.71 5.72
N HIS A 126 9.98 1.74 6.00
CA HIS A 126 10.43 1.41 7.35
C HIS A 126 11.83 0.79 7.28
N PRO A 127 12.72 1.02 8.26
CA PRO A 127 14.07 0.46 8.22
C PRO A 127 14.08 -1.07 8.22
N ASP A 128 13.30 -1.69 9.10
CA ASP A 128 13.31 -3.15 9.28
C ASP A 128 12.14 -3.89 8.59
N THR A 129 10.91 -3.35 8.66
CA THR A 129 9.67 -4.03 8.27
C THR A 129 8.82 -3.22 7.26
N PRO A 130 9.37 -2.80 6.11
CA PRO A 130 8.61 -2.07 5.10
C PRO A 130 7.47 -2.95 4.55
N PHE A 131 6.32 -2.33 4.31
CA PHE A 131 5.11 -3.02 3.87
C PHE A 131 5.37 -3.82 2.59
N LEU A 132 5.21 -5.15 2.69
CA LEU A 132 5.36 -6.12 1.60
C LEU A 132 6.65 -5.97 0.76
N GLN A 133 7.71 -5.44 1.37
CA GLN A 133 9.01 -5.23 0.74
C GLN A 133 10.11 -5.97 1.50
N ASP A 134 11.22 -6.27 0.82
CA ASP A 134 12.40 -6.85 1.45
C ASP A 134 13.35 -5.73 1.91
N SER A 135 13.44 -5.51 3.22
CA SER A 135 14.32 -4.48 3.82
C SER A 135 15.80 -4.70 3.51
N ARG A 136 16.22 -5.93 3.15
CA ARG A 136 17.61 -6.20 2.78
C ARG A 136 18.01 -5.48 1.50
N LEU A 137 17.07 -5.14 0.63
CA LEU A 137 17.36 -4.35 -0.57
C LEU A 137 17.90 -2.95 -0.22
N ALA A 138 17.59 -2.41 0.96
CA ALA A 138 18.14 -1.16 1.44
C ALA A 138 19.51 -1.35 2.12
N SER A 139 19.94 -2.57 2.42
CA SER A 139 21.14 -2.80 3.23
C SER A 139 22.43 -2.36 2.50
N PRO A 140 23.41 -1.75 3.21
CA PRO A 140 24.69 -1.32 2.62
C PRO A 140 25.48 -2.42 1.92
N GLY A 141 25.34 -3.67 2.40
CA GLY A 141 26.11 -4.83 1.93
C GLY A 141 25.50 -5.59 0.75
N ILE A 142 24.30 -5.24 0.28
CA ILE A 142 23.74 -5.84 -0.94
C ILE A 142 24.30 -5.07 -2.14
N PRO A 143 25.00 -5.74 -3.09
CA PRO A 143 25.49 -5.07 -4.27
C PRO A 143 24.31 -4.51 -5.06
N PHE A 144 24.31 -3.19 -5.25
CA PHE A 144 23.34 -2.53 -6.11
C PHE A 144 23.92 -2.45 -7.52
N ASN A 145 23.32 -3.19 -8.47
CA ASN A 145 23.64 -3.02 -9.87
C ASN A 145 22.67 -1.98 -10.44
N LYS A 146 23.20 -0.95 -11.06
CA LYS A 146 22.40 0.07 -11.74
C LYS A 146 21.52 -0.51 -12.85
N ASN A 147 21.89 -1.65 -13.43
CA ASN A 147 21.06 -2.36 -14.42
C ASN A 147 19.89 -3.13 -13.80
N TRP A 148 19.80 -3.22 -12.48
CA TRP A 148 18.66 -3.76 -11.73
C TRP A 148 17.81 -2.64 -11.12
N GLU A 149 18.19 -1.38 -11.34
CA GLU A 149 17.33 -0.24 -11.02
C GLU A 149 16.20 -0.23 -12.03
N THR A 150 15.09 -0.81 -11.59
CA THR A 150 13.86 -0.90 -12.35
C THR A 150 13.06 0.40 -12.20
N SER A 151 12.57 0.94 -13.31
CA SER A 151 11.62 2.06 -13.29
C SER A 151 10.36 1.68 -12.53
N SER A 152 9.70 2.66 -11.88
CA SER A 152 8.34 2.47 -11.35
C SER A 152 7.38 1.89 -12.39
N ASP A 153 7.60 2.19 -13.67
CA ASP A 153 6.79 1.70 -14.79
C ASP A 153 6.76 0.17 -14.89
N GLU A 154 7.78 -0.54 -14.41
CA GLU A 154 7.78 -2.01 -14.42
C GLU A 154 6.93 -2.61 -13.30
N LEU A 155 6.60 -1.83 -12.27
CA LEU A 155 5.64 -2.24 -11.23
C LEU A 155 4.19 -2.03 -11.69
N GLU A 156 3.97 -1.22 -12.72
CA GLU A 156 2.65 -0.98 -13.28
C GLU A 156 2.29 -2.07 -14.28
N THR A 157 1.25 -2.87 -13.97
CA THR A 157 0.75 -3.94 -14.85
C THR A 157 0.45 -3.53 -16.30
N PRO A 158 -0.07 -2.32 -16.59
CA PRO A 158 -0.38 -1.94 -17.96
C PRO A 158 0.80 -1.29 -18.72
N LEU A 159 1.87 -0.87 -18.04
CA LEU A 159 2.98 -0.19 -18.71
C LEU A 159 4.09 -1.17 -19.11
N PRO A 160 4.59 -1.09 -20.36
CA PRO A 160 5.78 -1.82 -20.72
C PRO A 160 6.96 -1.31 -19.90
N GLY A 161 7.72 -2.22 -19.30
CA GLY A 161 9.00 -1.92 -18.68
C GLY A 161 9.97 -1.21 -19.61
N ALA A 162 10.95 -0.50 -19.04
CA ALA A 162 11.85 0.41 -19.77
C ALA A 162 12.60 -0.27 -20.94
N THR A 163 12.82 -1.59 -20.86
CA THR A 163 13.47 -2.39 -21.91
C THR A 163 12.49 -3.18 -22.80
N SER A 164 11.20 -3.19 -22.48
CA SER A 164 10.21 -3.98 -23.20
C SER A 164 9.55 -3.16 -24.33
N ARG A 165 9.39 -3.80 -25.49
CA ARG A 165 8.58 -3.29 -26.61
C ARG A 165 7.25 -4.05 -26.63
N ALA A 166 6.41 -3.87 -25.61
CA ALA A 166 5.02 -4.30 -25.72
C ALA A 166 4.20 -3.21 -26.40
N TRP A 167 3.26 -3.66 -27.22
CA TRP A 167 2.72 -2.95 -28.37
C TRP A 167 1.86 -1.74 -27.97
N ALA A 168 2.44 -0.54 -27.95
CA ALA A 168 1.90 0.69 -28.54
C ALA A 168 2.56 1.97 -28.00
N PHE A 169 3.19 1.97 -26.82
CA PHE A 169 3.76 3.19 -26.23
C PHE A 169 4.97 2.89 -25.35
N LYS A 170 6.01 3.73 -25.39
CA LYS A 170 6.98 3.84 -24.30
C LYS A 170 6.45 4.81 -23.25
N ALA A 171 6.75 4.60 -21.97
CA ALA A 171 6.50 5.60 -20.93
C ALA A 171 7.12 6.97 -21.30
N GLY A 172 8.28 6.97 -21.97
CA GLY A 172 8.93 8.19 -22.50
C GLY A 172 8.24 8.85 -23.71
N ASP A 173 7.25 8.22 -24.33
CA ASP A 173 6.48 8.80 -25.44
C ASP A 173 5.31 9.68 -24.93
N LEU A 174 5.01 9.66 -23.62
CA LEU A 174 3.91 10.42 -23.00
C LEU A 174 4.31 11.81 -22.49
N GLY A 175 5.58 12.22 -22.64
CA GLY A 175 6.06 13.60 -22.50
C GLY A 175 5.33 14.48 -21.50
N VAL A 176 5.59 14.28 -20.20
CA VAL A 176 5.32 15.27 -19.15
C VAL A 176 6.60 15.60 -18.42
#